data_AF-A0AAV8UMJ6-F1
#
_entry.id   AF-A0AAV8UMJ6-F1
#
_cell.length_a   1.000
_cell.length_b   1.000
_cell.length_c   1.000
_cell.angle_alpha   90.00
_cell.angle_beta   90.00
_cell.angle_gamma   90.00
#
_symmetry.space_group_name_H-M   'P 1'
#
loop_
_entity.id
_entity.type
_entity.pdbx_description
1 polymer ?
#
loop_
_entity_poly.entity_id
_entity_poly.type
_entity_poly.pdbx_seq_one_letter_code
_entity_poly.pdbx_strand_id
1 'polypeptide(L)'
;MFLKDHYRSSSVNIISPACKSPIAMRRILKSLGAVRKVHGARAMDIAQKEKAVFVSGMSSAGNSKSVIHRGAGVATEEMAGDMPPRRASGLNKPTVWNEFTPLARATSAVNLGQGFPDCPPPAFVARAAAAAFQNPQVSMYAPTRGHPRLLEAIARKHSSQLKREIKGTANVLATVGASEGIFLAVQSFVEEGDEVVVIEPAFDLYFSSIQMANAVARHVPLRSKSEQPSSSSELHIDMDELESAFSQKTRLLILNSPHNPTGKVFTQDEKEQIARVLRKYPDCLVLSDEVYEHLTFDGAKHVPFAATAPDMWDRTISLYTFGKTFSATGWKLGWAVAPVNLIQRMVNIQQHIVFCVPHPIQEAAAEAMESAEKPYEGSSSYYEYVTDTFNRKKDKLLDILRKTSLVPMDPEGGLFIMCNTTGVKAFVGKLPEEEEAIISAGNLEIDPSTRNLSDYNFCRWMTMDEEDAAGFQEPVVGVTDFSITGSSSCDYSDSSCAPVHDESSSRMQLYSRSG
;
A
#
# COMPACT_ATOMS: atom_id res chain seq x y z
N MET A 1 -16.58 -10.01 -11.52
CA MET A 1 -17.64 -10.90 -11.00
C MET A 1 -17.14 -12.33 -10.70
N PHE A 2 -15.82 -12.56 -10.56
CA PHE A 2 -15.28 -13.92 -10.32
C PHE A 2 -14.15 -13.96 -9.26
N LEU A 3 -14.27 -13.16 -8.19
CA LEU A 3 -13.51 -13.33 -6.94
C LEU A 3 -14.17 -14.36 -5.99
N LYS A 4 -15.14 -15.14 -6.48
CA LYS A 4 -16.18 -15.74 -5.65
C LYS A 4 -15.87 -17.11 -5.02
N ASP A 5 -14.94 -17.91 -5.55
CA ASP A 5 -14.99 -19.35 -5.23
C ASP A 5 -13.75 -19.95 -4.54
N HIS A 6 -12.66 -19.22 -4.31
CA HIS A 6 -11.41 -19.84 -3.82
C HIS A 6 -10.81 -19.30 -2.52
N TYR A 7 -11.49 -18.39 -1.82
CA TYR A 7 -11.18 -18.05 -0.42
C TYR A 7 -12.42 -18.26 0.46
N ARG A 8 -12.62 -19.50 0.92
CA ARG A 8 -13.56 -19.85 2.00
C ARG A 8 -12.97 -19.66 3.40
N SER A 9 -11.83 -19.00 3.55
CA SER A 9 -11.26 -18.69 4.86
C SER A 9 -11.47 -17.22 5.20
N SER A 10 -12.34 -16.98 6.19
CA SER A 10 -12.52 -15.76 6.96
C SER A 10 -11.17 -15.22 7.44
N SER A 11 -10.52 -14.37 6.65
CA SER A 11 -9.20 -13.82 6.96
C SER A 11 -9.12 -12.37 6.51
N VAL A 12 -8.84 -11.46 7.44
CA VAL A 12 -8.76 -10.02 7.20
C VAL A 12 -7.33 -9.54 7.36
N ASN A 13 -6.92 -8.61 6.49
CA ASN A 13 -5.63 -7.94 6.55
C ASN A 13 -5.65 -6.85 7.62
N ILE A 14 -4.71 -6.89 8.56
CA ILE A 14 -4.50 -5.84 9.57
C ILE A 14 -3.09 -5.29 9.41
N ILE A 15 -2.97 -3.97 9.26
CA ILE A 15 -1.71 -3.27 9.01
C ILE A 15 -1.09 -2.79 10.32
N SER A 16 0.25 -2.75 10.30
CA SER A 16 1.15 -2.19 11.31
C SER A 16 0.65 -0.87 11.96
N PRO A 17 0.82 -0.68 13.29
CA PRO A 17 0.54 0.58 13.96
C PRO A 17 1.70 1.53 13.64
N ALA A 18 1.56 2.24 12.54
CA ALA A 18 2.30 3.47 12.37
C ALA A 18 1.78 4.44 13.47
N CYS A 19 2.71 5.00 14.26
CA CYS A 19 2.51 5.20 15.70
C CYS A 19 2.63 6.68 16.05
N LYS A 20 1.53 7.29 16.52
CA LYS A 20 1.49 8.28 17.62
C LYS A 20 0.07 8.35 18.18
N SER A 21 -0.29 7.42 19.05
CA SER A 21 -1.31 7.71 20.08
C SER A 21 -1.19 6.73 21.25
N PRO A 22 -0.79 7.19 22.44
CA PRO A 22 -0.88 6.42 23.70
C PRO A 22 -2.31 5.91 24.00
N ILE A 23 -3.32 6.48 23.32
CA ILE A 23 -4.74 6.16 23.48
C ILE A 23 -5.10 4.84 22.78
N ALA A 24 -4.47 4.52 21.64
CA ALA A 24 -4.76 3.32 20.85
C ALA A 24 -4.33 2.01 21.56
N MET A 25 -3.18 2.03 22.23
CA MET A 25 -2.70 0.90 23.04
C MET A 25 -3.62 0.62 24.24
N ARG A 26 -4.20 1.67 24.82
CA ARG A 26 -5.12 1.56 25.95
C ARG A 26 -6.45 0.88 25.58
N ARG A 27 -6.93 0.99 24.34
CA ARG A 27 -8.18 0.33 23.90
C ARG A 27 -8.03 -1.18 23.75
N ILE A 28 -6.95 -1.64 23.10
CA ILE A 28 -6.71 -3.09 22.93
C ILE A 28 -6.29 -3.77 24.24
N LEU A 29 -5.69 -3.02 25.17
CA LEU A 29 -5.40 -3.52 26.51
C LEU A 29 -6.61 -3.47 27.45
N LYS A 30 -7.62 -2.62 27.19
CA LYS A 30 -8.83 -2.51 28.04
C LYS A 30 -9.87 -3.60 27.75
N SER A 31 -9.86 -4.23 26.58
CA SER A 31 -10.65 -5.43 26.30
C SER A 31 -10.19 -6.68 27.07
N LEU A 32 -9.22 -6.56 27.99
CA LEU A 32 -8.64 -7.65 28.80
C LEU A 32 -9.01 -7.64 30.30
N GLY A 33 -9.88 -6.73 30.77
CA GLY A 33 -10.51 -6.82 32.11
C GLY A 33 -10.09 -5.81 33.19
N ALA A 34 -11.10 -5.06 33.66
CA ALA A 34 -11.36 -4.33 34.94
C ALA A 34 -10.29 -3.49 35.68
N VAL A 35 -10.60 -2.21 35.99
CA VAL A 35 -10.75 -1.63 37.36
C VAL A 35 -11.49 -0.27 37.33
N ARG A 36 -12.26 -0.02 38.41
CA ARG A 36 -13.37 0.90 38.70
C ARG A 36 -13.09 2.39 38.98
N LYS A 37 -14.14 3.18 38.70
CA LYS A 37 -14.69 4.45 39.27
C LYS A 37 -14.02 5.12 40.49
N VAL A 38 -13.88 6.46 40.42
CA VAL A 38 -14.34 7.42 41.46
C VAL A 38 -14.93 8.69 40.79
N HIS A 39 -15.97 9.25 41.42
CA HIS A 39 -16.92 10.31 41.00
C HIS A 39 -16.39 11.74 40.84
N GLY A 40 -17.15 12.59 40.12
CA GLY A 40 -17.47 13.95 40.64
C GLY A 40 -17.59 15.15 39.69
N ALA A 41 -18.74 15.28 39.00
CA ALA A 41 -19.56 16.48 38.77
C ALA A 41 -19.05 17.80 38.10
N ARG A 42 -19.88 18.24 37.12
CA ARG A 42 -20.23 19.60 36.62
C ARG A 42 -19.19 20.36 35.79
N ALA A 43 -19.51 21.23 34.81
CA ALA A 43 -20.63 21.52 33.90
C ALA A 43 -20.20 22.80 33.13
N MET A 44 -20.51 22.93 31.84
CA MET A 44 -21.11 24.13 31.17
C MET A 44 -20.67 24.34 29.71
N ASP A 45 -21.71 24.59 28.91
CA ASP A 45 -21.86 25.32 27.65
C ASP A 45 -20.77 26.32 27.22
N ILE A 46 -20.60 26.49 25.90
CA ILE A 46 -21.12 27.67 25.16
C ILE A 46 -21.04 27.42 23.65
N ALA A 47 -22.13 27.80 22.98
CA ALA A 47 -22.31 27.81 21.53
C ALA A 47 -21.88 29.14 20.88
N GLN A 48 -21.76 29.05 19.55
CA GLN A 48 -22.00 30.08 18.51
C GLN A 48 -20.82 30.76 17.81
N LYS A 49 -20.85 30.52 16.48
CA LYS A 49 -20.75 31.46 15.33
C LYS A 49 -19.47 32.27 15.15
N GLU A 50 -18.89 32.12 13.96
CA GLU A 50 -18.79 33.24 13.01
C GLU A 50 -18.68 32.78 11.55
N LYS A 51 -19.24 33.60 10.65
CA LYS A 51 -19.28 33.47 9.19
C LYS A 51 -18.04 34.10 8.57
N ALA A 52 -17.59 33.59 7.43
CA ALA A 52 -17.03 34.42 6.37
C ALA A 52 -17.37 33.84 4.98
N VAL A 53 -17.70 34.75 4.08
CA VAL A 53 -18.26 34.59 2.72
C VAL A 53 -17.14 34.67 1.70
N PHE A 54 -17.21 33.91 0.60
CA PHE A 54 -16.68 34.37 -0.69
C PHE A 54 -17.57 33.94 -1.87
N VAL A 55 -17.69 34.87 -2.81
CA VAL A 55 -18.63 34.97 -3.93
C VAL A 55 -18.08 34.24 -5.16
N SER A 56 -18.93 33.55 -5.93
CA SER A 56 -18.65 33.24 -7.35
C SER A 56 -19.78 33.73 -8.25
N GLY A 57 -19.35 34.40 -9.33
CA GLY A 57 -20.21 35.10 -10.30
C GLY A 57 -20.89 34.18 -11.30
N MET A 58 -21.99 34.69 -11.84
CA MET A 58 -22.85 34.08 -12.86
C MET A 58 -22.25 34.20 -14.28
N SER A 59 -22.54 33.20 -15.12
CA SER A 59 -22.74 33.38 -16.57
C SER A 59 -23.79 32.35 -17.03
N SER A 60 -25.06 32.77 -17.13
CA SER A 60 -25.79 33.11 -18.36
C SER A 60 -26.24 31.91 -19.20
N ALA A 61 -27.55 31.66 -19.14
CA ALA A 61 -28.31 30.71 -19.94
C ALA A 61 -28.51 31.18 -21.39
N GLY A 62 -28.57 30.22 -22.32
CA GLY A 62 -29.04 30.38 -23.69
C GLY A 62 -30.19 29.41 -23.96
N ASN A 63 -31.24 29.92 -24.60
CA ASN A 63 -32.61 29.41 -24.65
C ASN A 63 -32.94 28.92 -26.07
N SER A 64 -33.59 27.76 -26.26
CA SER A 64 -34.33 27.50 -27.52
C SER A 64 -35.35 26.35 -27.40
N LYS A 65 -36.49 26.57 -28.07
CA LYS A 65 -37.81 25.92 -27.94
C LYS A 65 -37.96 24.61 -28.74
N SER A 66 -38.76 23.72 -28.15
CA SER A 66 -39.66 22.66 -28.68
C SER A 66 -39.75 22.35 -30.18
N VAL A 67 -39.77 21.05 -30.54
CA VAL A 67 -40.75 20.45 -31.48
C VAL A 67 -41.03 19.00 -31.04
N ILE A 68 -42.32 18.66 -30.86
CA ILE A 68 -42.79 17.29 -30.61
C ILE A 68 -43.22 16.69 -31.96
N HIS A 69 -42.59 15.59 -32.37
CA HIS A 69 -43.15 14.67 -33.37
C HIS A 69 -43.53 13.36 -32.66
N ARG A 70 -44.82 13.01 -32.69
CA ARG A 70 -45.31 11.67 -32.39
C ARG A 70 -45.31 10.84 -33.68
N GLY A 71 -44.69 9.66 -33.65
CA GLY A 71 -44.87 8.67 -34.71
C GLY A 71 -43.90 7.49 -34.63
N ALA A 72 -44.41 6.35 -34.17
CA ALA A 72 -44.00 4.97 -34.48
C ALA A 72 -42.62 4.44 -34.01
N GLY A 73 -42.67 3.58 -32.99
CA GLY A 73 -41.81 2.40 -32.83
C GLY A 73 -40.31 2.65 -32.64
N VAL A 74 -39.89 2.88 -31.40
CA VAL A 74 -38.47 2.92 -31.03
C VAL A 74 -38.21 1.74 -30.09
N ALA A 75 -37.50 0.73 -30.61
CA ALA A 75 -36.73 -0.18 -29.77
C ALA A 75 -35.91 0.69 -28.83
N THR A 76 -35.93 0.40 -27.52
CA THR A 76 -35.17 1.16 -26.53
C THR A 76 -33.70 1.21 -26.94
N GLU A 77 -33.30 2.30 -27.57
CA GLU A 77 -31.90 2.72 -27.66
C GLU A 77 -31.45 2.98 -26.22
N GLU A 78 -30.99 1.93 -25.53
CA GLU A 78 -29.99 2.14 -24.50
C GLU A 78 -28.87 2.94 -25.16
N MET A 79 -28.63 4.14 -24.64
CA MET A 79 -27.68 5.09 -25.20
C MET A 79 -26.32 4.41 -25.41
N ALA A 80 -26.00 4.07 -26.65
CA ALA A 80 -24.72 3.51 -27.06
C ALA A 80 -23.50 4.41 -26.74
N GLY A 81 -23.73 5.59 -26.15
CA GLY A 81 -22.72 6.58 -25.77
C GLY A 81 -22.24 6.53 -24.31
N ASP A 82 -22.86 5.74 -23.42
CA ASP A 82 -22.55 5.80 -21.97
C ASP A 82 -21.78 4.58 -21.43
N MET A 83 -21.50 3.59 -22.29
CA MET A 83 -20.78 2.39 -21.87
C MET A 83 -19.27 2.54 -22.11
N PRO A 84 -18.43 2.27 -21.09
CA PRO A 84 -16.99 2.31 -21.28
C PRO A 84 -16.55 1.27 -22.34
N PRO A 85 -15.42 1.49 -23.03
CA PRO A 85 -14.85 0.49 -23.92
C PRO A 85 -14.72 -0.86 -23.23
N ARG A 86 -14.89 -1.97 -23.97
CA ARG A 86 -14.85 -3.35 -23.41
C ARG A 86 -13.68 -3.59 -22.45
N ARG A 87 -12.47 -3.15 -22.81
CA ARG A 87 -11.24 -3.26 -22.00
C ARG A 87 -11.30 -2.56 -20.64
N ALA A 88 -12.15 -1.53 -20.51
CA ALA A 88 -12.36 -0.76 -19.28
C ALA A 88 -13.70 -1.07 -18.59
N SER A 89 -14.50 -1.99 -19.14
CA SER A 89 -15.80 -2.34 -18.58
C SER A 89 -15.67 -2.89 -17.17
N GLY A 90 -16.49 -2.40 -16.25
CA GLY A 90 -16.48 -2.82 -14.85
C GLY A 90 -15.36 -2.23 -13.99
N LEU A 91 -14.40 -1.49 -14.56
CA LEU A 91 -13.37 -0.77 -13.78
C LEU A 91 -13.88 0.51 -13.13
N ASN A 92 -15.07 0.97 -13.51
CA ASN A 92 -15.77 2.08 -12.87
C ASN A 92 -16.52 1.69 -11.59
N LYS A 93 -16.49 0.41 -11.21
CA LYS A 93 -17.11 -0.06 -9.97
C LYS A 93 -16.30 0.38 -8.75
N PRO A 94 -16.95 0.74 -7.63
CA PRO A 94 -16.26 1.01 -6.37
C PRO A 94 -15.32 -0.14 -5.99
N THR A 95 -14.12 0.20 -5.54
CA THR A 95 -13.17 -0.76 -4.99
C THR A 95 -13.20 -0.75 -3.47
N VAL A 96 -12.61 -1.77 -2.83
CA VAL A 96 -12.42 -1.80 -1.37
C VAL A 96 -11.74 -0.53 -0.83
N TRP A 97 -10.92 0.13 -1.63
CA TRP A 97 -10.24 1.39 -1.26
C TRP A 97 -11.18 2.60 -1.23
N ASN A 98 -12.20 2.61 -2.11
CA ASN A 98 -13.24 3.64 -2.14
C ASN A 98 -14.19 3.52 -0.94
N GLU A 99 -14.32 2.31 -0.37
CA GLU A 99 -15.25 1.98 0.70
C GLU A 99 -14.66 2.22 2.09
N PHE A 100 -13.51 1.60 2.41
CA PHE A 100 -13.03 1.56 3.80
C PHE A 100 -12.44 2.88 4.30
N THR A 101 -11.93 3.74 3.41
CA THR A 101 -11.32 5.02 3.85
C THR A 101 -12.37 6.06 4.25
N PRO A 102 -13.42 6.31 3.44
CA PRO A 102 -14.52 7.14 3.91
C PRO A 102 -15.21 6.56 5.13
N LEU A 103 -15.38 5.23 5.20
CA LEU A 103 -15.96 4.58 6.38
C LEU A 103 -15.15 4.85 7.65
N ALA A 104 -13.84 4.61 7.61
CA ALA A 104 -12.97 4.88 8.76
C ALA A 104 -12.98 6.35 9.20
N ARG A 105 -13.11 7.31 8.27
CA ARG A 105 -13.24 8.74 8.58
C ARG A 105 -14.60 9.06 9.20
N ALA A 106 -15.68 8.52 8.65
CA ALA A 106 -17.04 8.78 9.10
C ALA A 106 -17.25 8.34 10.55
N THR A 107 -16.56 7.28 10.96
CA THR A 107 -16.73 6.69 12.30
C THR A 107 -15.52 6.90 13.22
N SER A 108 -14.58 7.77 12.84
CA SER A 108 -13.35 8.05 13.62
C SER A 108 -12.52 6.81 14.00
N ALA A 109 -12.56 5.77 13.15
CA ALA A 109 -11.85 4.52 13.37
C ALA A 109 -10.33 4.66 13.19
N VAL A 110 -9.57 3.79 13.85
CA VAL A 110 -8.15 3.60 13.52
C VAL A 110 -8.05 2.83 12.21
N ASN A 111 -7.59 3.50 11.15
CA ASN A 111 -7.45 2.88 9.83
C ASN A 111 -6.18 2.02 9.75
N LEU A 112 -6.33 0.71 9.95
CA LEU A 112 -5.29 -0.30 9.70
C LEU A 112 -5.52 -1.05 8.37
N GLY A 113 -6.27 -0.48 7.43
CA GLY A 113 -6.64 -1.11 6.16
C GLY A 113 -5.84 -0.63 4.95
N GLN A 114 -5.33 0.61 4.96
CA GLN A 114 -4.52 1.15 3.86
C GLN A 114 -3.02 0.92 4.02
N GLY A 115 -2.40 0.33 2.99
CA GLY A 115 -0.98 -0.05 2.95
C GLY A 115 0.03 1.09 2.80
N PHE A 116 -0.13 2.23 3.48
CA PHE A 116 0.89 3.28 3.50
C PHE A 116 1.27 3.66 4.94
N PRO A 117 2.55 4.03 5.18
CA PRO A 117 2.96 4.55 6.49
C PRO A 117 2.25 5.87 6.81
N ASP A 118 1.72 6.02 8.03
CA ASP A 118 1.17 7.29 8.53
C ASP A 118 2.25 8.27 9.03
N CYS A 119 3.51 7.84 9.02
CA CYS A 119 4.63 8.63 9.46
C CYS A 119 5.15 9.50 8.32
N PRO A 120 5.66 10.71 8.60
CA PRO A 120 6.29 11.52 7.57
C PRO A 120 7.51 10.80 6.99
N PRO A 121 7.92 11.13 5.75
CA PRO A 121 9.22 10.74 5.24
C PRO A 121 10.34 11.17 6.20
N PRO A 122 11.46 10.42 6.28
CA PRO A 122 12.62 10.80 7.06
C PRO A 122 13.10 12.22 6.71
N ALA A 123 13.66 12.93 7.69
CA ALA A 123 14.03 14.33 7.52
C ALA A 123 15.02 14.56 6.37
N PHE A 124 15.93 13.61 6.10
CA PHE A 124 16.86 13.72 4.96
C PHE A 124 16.14 13.62 3.60
N VAL A 125 15.07 12.83 3.51
CA VAL A 125 14.23 12.72 2.30
C VAL A 125 13.48 14.03 2.08
N ALA A 126 12.90 14.60 3.14
CA ALA A 126 12.20 15.89 3.07
C ALA A 126 13.15 17.04 2.67
N ARG A 127 14.37 17.06 3.21
CA ARG A 127 15.40 18.05 2.81
C ARG A 127 15.83 17.88 1.37
N ALA A 128 16.03 16.65 0.90
CA ALA A 128 16.37 16.37 -0.49
C ALA A 128 15.28 16.89 -1.45
N ALA A 129 13.99 16.68 -1.10
CA ALA A 129 12.90 17.28 -1.85
C ALA A 129 12.95 18.81 -1.86
N ALA A 130 13.06 19.44 -0.70
CA ALA A 130 13.10 20.90 -0.61
C ALA A 130 14.24 21.49 -1.46
N ALA A 131 15.43 20.88 -1.44
CA ALA A 131 16.56 21.29 -2.25
C ALA A 131 16.30 21.09 -3.76
N ALA A 132 15.73 19.95 -4.16
CA ALA A 132 15.40 19.69 -5.56
C ALA A 132 14.41 20.72 -6.11
N PHE A 133 13.34 21.05 -5.36
CA PHE A 133 12.36 22.04 -5.79
C PHE A 133 12.89 23.48 -5.87
N GLN A 134 14.03 23.78 -5.25
CA GLN A 134 14.71 25.06 -5.39
C GLN A 134 15.60 25.15 -6.64
N ASN A 135 15.92 24.02 -7.27
CA ASN A 135 16.73 24.00 -8.50
C ASN A 135 15.83 24.22 -9.73
N PRO A 136 15.94 25.37 -10.45
CA PRO A 136 15.08 25.66 -11.58
C PRO A 136 15.29 24.70 -12.78
N GLN A 137 16.44 24.02 -12.86
CA GLN A 137 16.71 23.07 -13.95
C GLN A 137 15.83 21.83 -13.88
N VAL A 138 15.51 21.38 -12.66
CA VAL A 138 14.66 20.19 -12.46
C VAL A 138 13.17 20.51 -12.52
N SER A 139 12.78 21.77 -12.79
CA SER A 139 11.40 22.14 -13.09
C SER A 139 10.98 21.80 -14.53
N MET A 140 11.94 21.43 -15.39
CA MET A 140 11.72 21.05 -16.79
C MET A 140 11.55 19.53 -16.94
N TYR A 141 11.08 19.08 -18.11
CA TYR A 141 10.93 17.66 -18.41
C TYR A 141 12.23 16.88 -18.20
N ALA A 142 12.12 15.74 -17.52
CA ALA A 142 13.19 14.74 -17.48
C ALA A 142 13.17 13.92 -18.79
N PRO A 143 14.26 13.22 -19.13
CA PRO A 143 14.22 12.19 -20.17
C PRO A 143 13.15 11.14 -19.86
N THR A 144 12.47 10.61 -20.87
CA THR A 144 11.39 9.61 -20.71
C THR A 144 11.81 8.41 -19.87
N ARG A 145 13.03 7.92 -20.06
CA ARG A 145 13.58 6.82 -19.27
C ARG A 145 13.77 7.17 -17.79
N GLY A 146 14.04 8.44 -17.49
CA GLY A 146 14.38 8.96 -16.17
C GLY A 146 15.60 9.86 -16.18
N HIS A 147 15.77 10.62 -15.09
CA HIS A 147 16.89 11.51 -14.87
C HIS A 147 18.19 10.71 -14.63
N PRO A 148 19.31 11.01 -15.33
CA PRO A 148 20.53 10.21 -15.24
C PRO A 148 21.04 9.97 -13.81
N ARG A 149 20.99 10.98 -12.93
CA ARG A 149 21.44 10.84 -11.53
C ARG A 149 20.65 9.76 -10.80
N LEU A 150 19.33 9.72 -11.00
CA LEU A 150 18.47 8.69 -10.41
C LEU A 150 18.78 7.32 -11.00
N LEU A 151 18.89 7.21 -12.33
CA LEU A 151 19.16 5.94 -13.01
C LEU A 151 20.47 5.31 -12.54
N GLU A 152 21.52 6.11 -12.36
CA GLU A 152 22.81 5.63 -11.85
C GLU A 152 22.76 5.26 -10.36
N ALA A 153 22.03 6.01 -9.53
CA ALA A 153 21.81 5.63 -8.13
C ALA A 153 21.08 4.28 -8.00
N ILE A 154 20.05 4.05 -8.82
CA ILE A 154 19.33 2.78 -8.91
C ILE A 154 20.26 1.66 -9.40
N ALA A 155 21.04 1.93 -10.45
CA ALA A 155 21.96 0.95 -11.03
C ALA A 155 23.04 0.50 -10.02
N ARG A 156 23.66 1.44 -9.29
CA ARG A 156 24.63 1.12 -8.23
C ARG A 156 24.02 0.22 -7.18
N LYS A 157 22.84 0.57 -6.66
CA LYS A 157 22.13 -0.20 -5.65
C LYS A 157 21.89 -1.64 -6.10
N HIS A 158 21.26 -1.82 -7.25
CA HIS A 158 20.82 -3.15 -7.68
C HIS A 158 21.92 -4.00 -8.31
N SER A 159 23.07 -3.42 -8.71
CA SER A 159 24.18 -4.22 -9.26
C SER A 159 24.68 -5.27 -8.27
N SER A 160 24.77 -4.91 -6.99
CA SER A 160 25.18 -5.84 -5.94
C SER A 160 24.12 -6.92 -5.68
N GLN A 161 22.86 -6.54 -5.54
CA GLN A 161 21.73 -7.45 -5.27
C GLN A 161 21.50 -8.44 -6.42
N LEU A 162 21.64 -7.98 -7.66
CA LEU A 162 21.46 -8.79 -8.87
C LEU A 162 22.72 -9.56 -9.27
N LYS A 163 23.84 -9.34 -8.58
CA LYS A 163 25.15 -9.95 -8.85
C LYS A 163 25.61 -9.75 -10.31
N ARG A 164 25.34 -8.57 -10.87
CA ARG A 164 25.74 -8.18 -12.23
C ARG A 164 25.83 -6.67 -12.36
N GLU A 165 26.62 -6.20 -13.33
CA GLU A 165 26.67 -4.78 -13.66
C GLU A 165 25.33 -4.34 -14.29
N ILE A 166 24.66 -3.40 -13.62
CA ILE A 166 23.49 -2.71 -14.15
C ILE A 166 23.95 -1.36 -14.67
N LYS A 167 23.57 -1.00 -15.89
CA LYS A 167 23.84 0.31 -16.47
C LYS A 167 22.59 1.17 -16.38
N GLY A 168 22.63 2.29 -15.66
CA GLY A 168 21.44 3.12 -15.40
C GLY A 168 20.72 3.51 -16.68
N THR A 169 21.46 4.04 -17.65
CA THR A 169 20.92 4.49 -18.94
C THR A 169 20.43 3.38 -19.87
N ALA A 170 20.68 2.10 -19.56
CA ALA A 170 20.32 0.97 -20.42
C ALA A 170 19.34 -0.01 -19.77
N ASN A 171 19.53 -0.33 -18.50
CA ASN A 171 18.83 -1.37 -17.76
C ASN A 171 17.76 -0.85 -16.79
N VAL A 172 17.64 0.47 -16.62
CA VAL A 172 16.70 1.08 -15.68
C VAL A 172 15.69 1.94 -16.43
N LEU A 173 14.45 1.92 -15.95
CA LEU A 173 13.35 2.82 -16.32
C LEU A 173 12.70 3.36 -15.05
N ALA A 174 12.69 4.68 -14.85
CA ALA A 174 11.88 5.32 -13.83
C ALA A 174 10.41 5.34 -14.25
N THR A 175 9.51 5.08 -13.31
CA THR A 175 8.05 5.02 -13.51
C THR A 175 7.29 5.84 -12.46
N VAL A 176 6.04 6.19 -12.74
CA VAL A 176 5.07 6.84 -11.83
C VAL A 176 4.56 5.81 -10.81
N GLY A 177 5.47 5.43 -9.92
CA GLY A 177 5.31 4.36 -8.95
C GLY A 177 5.39 2.99 -9.61
N ALA A 178 5.43 1.94 -8.78
CA ALA A 178 5.35 0.56 -9.27
C ALA A 178 4.04 0.29 -10.04
N SER A 179 2.96 1.02 -9.73
CA SER A 179 1.67 0.91 -10.45
C SER A 179 1.80 1.14 -11.95
N GLU A 180 2.51 2.18 -12.38
CA GLU A 180 2.77 2.38 -13.82
C GLU A 180 3.69 1.28 -14.35
N GLY A 181 4.69 0.86 -13.57
CA GLY A 181 5.57 -0.25 -13.95
C GLY A 181 4.81 -1.55 -14.27
N ILE A 182 3.81 -1.90 -13.46
CA ILE A 182 2.90 -3.04 -13.71
C ILE A 182 2.16 -2.83 -15.03
N PHE A 183 1.56 -1.66 -15.22
CA PHE A 183 0.82 -1.35 -16.42
C PHE A 183 1.70 -1.42 -17.67
N LEU A 184 2.90 -0.84 -17.63
CA LEU A 184 3.88 -0.87 -18.72
C LEU A 184 4.32 -2.29 -19.04
N ALA A 185 4.60 -3.13 -18.02
CA ALA A 185 4.99 -4.50 -18.23
C ALA A 185 3.88 -5.30 -18.94
N VAL A 186 2.62 -5.13 -18.56
CA VAL A 186 1.53 -5.82 -19.27
C VAL A 186 1.37 -5.25 -20.69
N GLN A 187 1.24 -3.93 -20.85
CA GLN A 187 0.96 -3.30 -22.15
C GLN A 187 2.13 -3.40 -23.16
N SER A 188 3.35 -3.68 -22.70
CA SER A 188 4.52 -3.81 -23.58
C SER A 188 4.75 -5.23 -24.10
N PHE A 189 4.16 -6.25 -23.47
CA PHE A 189 4.53 -7.65 -23.67
C PHE A 189 3.35 -8.62 -23.82
N VAL A 190 2.12 -8.17 -23.58
CA VAL A 190 0.93 -9.01 -23.61
C VAL A 190 -0.01 -8.50 -24.70
N GLU A 191 -0.41 -9.39 -25.60
CA GLU A 191 -1.38 -9.11 -26.66
C GLU A 191 -2.79 -9.53 -26.24
N GLU A 192 -3.78 -9.16 -27.05
CA GLU A 192 -5.16 -9.62 -26.88
C GLU A 192 -5.23 -11.17 -26.90
N GLY A 193 -5.86 -11.74 -25.88
CA GLY A 193 -6.05 -13.18 -25.73
C GLY A 193 -4.83 -13.97 -25.25
N ASP A 194 -3.68 -13.33 -25.01
CA ASP A 194 -2.56 -13.95 -24.30
C ASP A 194 -2.93 -14.22 -22.83
N GLU A 195 -2.20 -15.15 -22.22
CA GLU A 195 -2.41 -15.57 -20.83
C GLU A 195 -1.34 -14.96 -19.90
N VAL A 196 -1.80 -14.44 -18.76
CA VAL A 196 -0.94 -13.92 -17.69
C VAL A 196 -1.21 -14.72 -16.42
N VAL A 197 -0.20 -15.41 -15.92
CA VAL A 197 -0.28 -16.19 -14.67
C VAL A 197 -0.09 -15.26 -13.48
N VAL A 198 -1.00 -15.34 -12.51
CA VAL A 198 -1.01 -14.52 -11.30
C VAL A 198 -1.12 -15.41 -10.07
N ILE A 199 -0.23 -15.19 -9.11
CA ILE A 199 -0.25 -15.89 -7.82
C ILE A 199 -1.26 -15.23 -6.88
N GLU A 200 -2.16 -16.01 -6.28
CA GLU A 200 -3.20 -15.52 -5.39
C GLU A 200 -2.94 -15.82 -3.90
N PRO A 201 -3.37 -14.95 -2.97
CA PRO A 201 -4.07 -13.68 -3.19
C PRO A 201 -3.18 -12.62 -3.86
N ALA A 202 -3.74 -11.81 -4.75
CA ALA A 202 -2.95 -10.92 -5.59
C ALA A 202 -3.29 -9.44 -5.37
N PHE A 203 -2.34 -8.57 -5.69
CA PHE A 203 -2.60 -7.13 -5.74
C PHE A 203 -3.56 -6.81 -6.90
N ASP A 204 -4.58 -6.00 -6.61
CA ASP A 204 -5.72 -5.75 -7.49
C ASP A 204 -5.34 -5.14 -8.85
N LEU A 205 -4.32 -4.27 -8.89
CA LEU A 205 -3.88 -3.63 -10.13
C LEU A 205 -3.31 -4.59 -11.18
N TYR A 206 -2.92 -5.81 -10.80
CA TYR A 206 -2.51 -6.82 -11.78
C TYR A 206 -3.67 -7.15 -12.72
N PHE A 207 -4.85 -7.43 -12.16
CA PHE A 207 -6.03 -7.81 -12.94
C PHE A 207 -6.53 -6.68 -13.83
N SER A 208 -6.56 -5.45 -13.33
CA SER A 208 -6.96 -4.28 -14.13
C SER A 208 -6.03 -4.08 -15.33
N SER A 209 -4.72 -4.27 -15.14
CA SER A 209 -3.73 -4.14 -16.22
C SER A 209 -3.89 -5.23 -17.28
N ILE A 210 -4.11 -6.48 -16.86
CA ILE A 210 -4.40 -7.63 -17.74
C ILE A 210 -5.70 -7.39 -18.52
N GLN A 211 -6.75 -6.94 -17.85
CA GLN A 211 -8.04 -6.64 -18.49
C GLN A 211 -7.91 -5.52 -19.54
N MET A 212 -7.16 -4.45 -19.24
CA MET A 212 -6.96 -3.35 -20.18
C MET A 212 -6.20 -3.79 -21.45
N ALA A 213 -5.41 -4.87 -21.39
CA ALA A 213 -4.76 -5.51 -22.53
C ALA A 213 -5.67 -6.52 -23.28
N ASN A 214 -6.91 -6.71 -22.84
CA ASN A 214 -7.79 -7.81 -23.29
C ASN A 214 -7.13 -9.21 -23.16
N ALA A 215 -6.29 -9.38 -22.14
CA ALA A 215 -5.61 -10.64 -21.85
C ALA A 215 -6.38 -11.48 -20.82
N VAL A 216 -5.98 -12.73 -20.65
CA VAL A 216 -6.64 -13.71 -19.76
C VAL A 216 -5.77 -13.95 -18.53
N ALA A 217 -6.32 -13.66 -17.35
CA ALA A 217 -5.66 -14.02 -16.09
C ALA A 217 -5.79 -15.54 -15.84
N ARG A 218 -4.68 -16.20 -15.53
CA ARG A 218 -4.60 -17.59 -15.08
C ARG A 218 -4.21 -17.59 -13.60
N HIS A 219 -5.10 -18.08 -12.76
CA HIS A 219 -5.00 -17.93 -11.32
C HIS A 219 -4.31 -19.14 -10.68
N VAL A 220 -3.30 -18.91 -9.85
CA VAL A 220 -2.57 -19.96 -9.12
C VAL A 220 -2.56 -19.60 -7.63
N PRO A 221 -3.36 -20.26 -6.78
CA PRO A 221 -3.45 -19.93 -5.37
C PRO A 221 -2.22 -20.42 -4.58
N LEU A 222 -1.81 -19.65 -3.59
CA LEU A 222 -0.93 -20.13 -2.53
C LEU A 222 -1.66 -21.19 -1.70
N ARG A 223 -0.96 -22.30 -1.45
CA ARG A 223 -1.41 -23.43 -0.65
C ARG A 223 -0.72 -23.45 0.70
N SER A 224 -1.36 -24.11 1.66
CA SER A 224 -0.80 -24.39 2.98
C SER A 224 -1.08 -25.85 3.32
N LYS A 225 -0.17 -26.51 4.04
CA LYS A 225 -0.43 -27.85 4.60
C LYS A 225 -1.32 -27.79 5.84
N SER A 226 -1.31 -26.67 6.55
CA SER A 226 -2.19 -26.39 7.69
C SER A 226 -3.43 -25.62 7.22
N GLU A 227 -4.61 -25.97 7.74
CA GLU A 227 -5.83 -25.18 7.53
C GLU A 227 -5.73 -23.77 8.16
N GLN A 228 -4.85 -23.61 9.15
CA GLN A 228 -4.56 -22.34 9.83
C GLN A 228 -3.03 -22.18 9.94
N PRO A 229 -2.36 -21.68 8.90
CA PRO A 229 -0.92 -21.47 8.95
C PRO A 229 -0.59 -20.41 10.00
N SER A 230 0.41 -20.71 10.82
CA SER A 230 0.90 -19.84 11.88
C SER A 230 1.89 -18.80 11.38
N SER A 231 2.55 -19.08 10.24
CA SER A 231 3.50 -18.19 9.56
C SER A 231 3.29 -18.21 8.06
N SER A 232 3.58 -17.09 7.40
CA SER A 232 3.57 -16.96 5.94
C SER A 232 4.59 -17.87 5.23
N SER A 233 5.59 -18.38 5.96
CA SER A 233 6.54 -19.39 5.47
C SER A 233 5.89 -20.73 5.12
N GLU A 234 4.75 -21.06 5.74
CA GLU A 234 4.00 -22.30 5.48
C GLU A 234 3.22 -22.24 4.15
N LEU A 235 3.05 -21.04 3.60
CA LEU A 235 2.42 -20.83 2.31
C LEU A 235 3.41 -21.20 1.20
N HIS A 236 2.94 -21.90 0.17
CA HIS A 236 3.77 -22.29 -0.97
C HIS A 236 2.93 -22.31 -2.25
N ILE A 237 3.60 -22.28 -3.40
CA ILE A 237 2.96 -22.56 -4.69
C ILE A 237 3.02 -24.08 -4.91
N ASP A 238 1.90 -24.69 -5.26
CA ASP A 238 1.90 -26.06 -5.79
C ASP A 238 2.45 -26.02 -7.23
N MET A 239 3.55 -26.73 -7.48
CA MET A 239 4.24 -26.69 -8.78
C MET A 239 3.46 -27.37 -9.89
N ASP A 240 2.61 -28.36 -9.58
CA ASP A 240 1.75 -29.02 -10.56
C ASP A 240 0.59 -28.08 -10.93
N GLU A 241 0.02 -27.37 -9.96
CA GLU A 241 -0.97 -26.32 -10.24
C GLU A 241 -0.36 -25.18 -11.06
N LEU A 242 0.85 -24.73 -10.71
CA LEU A 242 1.58 -23.73 -11.48
C LEU A 242 1.79 -24.19 -12.91
N GLU A 243 2.32 -25.39 -13.13
CA GLU A 243 2.57 -25.90 -14.49
C GLU A 243 1.28 -26.07 -15.29
N SER A 244 0.17 -26.47 -14.65
CA SER A 244 -1.14 -26.60 -15.30
C SER A 244 -1.77 -25.27 -15.72
N ALA A 245 -1.35 -24.16 -15.10
CA ALA A 245 -1.80 -22.83 -15.45
C ALA A 245 -1.14 -22.29 -16.73
N PHE A 246 0.00 -22.86 -17.12
CA PHE A 246 0.76 -22.44 -18.29
C PHE A 246 0.28 -23.15 -19.57
N SER A 247 0.41 -22.43 -20.69
CA SER A 247 0.14 -22.91 -22.03
C SER A 247 1.06 -22.21 -23.05
N GLN A 248 0.91 -22.52 -24.33
CA GLN A 248 1.61 -21.82 -25.42
C GLN A 248 1.17 -20.33 -25.57
N LYS A 249 0.06 -19.94 -24.93
CA LYS A 249 -0.41 -18.54 -24.87
C LYS A 249 0.12 -17.78 -23.67
N THR A 250 0.80 -18.43 -22.73
CA THR A 250 1.33 -17.75 -21.55
C THR A 250 2.49 -16.84 -21.94
N ARG A 251 2.36 -15.55 -21.64
CA ARG A 251 3.38 -14.53 -21.92
C ARG A 251 4.02 -13.92 -20.70
N LEU A 252 3.31 -13.93 -19.58
CA LEU A 252 3.78 -13.26 -18.38
C LEU A 252 3.37 -14.03 -17.14
N LEU A 253 4.32 -14.24 -16.23
CA LEU A 253 4.08 -14.61 -14.85
C LEU A 253 4.29 -13.37 -13.98
N ILE A 254 3.32 -13.03 -13.14
CA ILE A 254 3.47 -11.98 -12.12
C ILE A 254 3.78 -12.66 -10.79
N LEU A 255 4.99 -12.41 -10.26
CA LEU A 255 5.45 -12.89 -8.96
C LEU A 255 5.67 -11.70 -8.04
N ASN A 256 5.10 -11.73 -6.84
CA ASN A 256 5.28 -10.68 -5.83
C ASN A 256 6.01 -11.21 -4.60
N SER A 257 7.17 -10.66 -4.28
CA SER A 257 8.02 -11.11 -3.16
C SER A 257 8.88 -9.95 -2.64
N PRO A 258 8.78 -9.57 -1.34
CA PRO A 258 7.83 -10.05 -0.34
C PRO A 258 6.36 -9.83 -0.74
N HIS A 259 5.53 -10.82 -0.44
CA HIS A 259 4.20 -10.97 -1.02
C HIS A 259 3.14 -10.15 -0.24
N ASN A 260 2.37 -9.33 -0.94
CA ASN A 260 1.17 -8.66 -0.45
C ASN A 260 -0.07 -9.46 -0.89
N PRO A 261 -0.95 -9.89 0.04
CA PRO A 261 -1.04 -9.47 1.45
C PRO A 261 -0.42 -10.44 2.46
N THR A 262 0.05 -11.60 2.03
CA THR A 262 0.36 -12.70 2.96
C THR A 262 1.60 -12.47 3.83
N GLY A 263 2.50 -11.58 3.41
CA GLY A 263 3.80 -11.36 4.03
C GLY A 263 4.83 -12.45 3.72
N LYS A 264 4.52 -13.40 2.82
CA LYS A 264 5.44 -14.47 2.43
C LYS A 264 6.70 -13.89 1.76
N VAL A 265 7.87 -14.39 2.15
CA VAL A 265 9.12 -14.14 1.42
C VAL A 265 9.53 -15.41 0.71
N PHE A 266 9.46 -15.42 -0.62
CA PHE A 266 9.83 -16.62 -1.39
C PHE A 266 11.32 -16.89 -1.28
N THR A 267 11.64 -18.11 -0.88
CA THR A 267 13.01 -18.60 -0.73
C THR A 267 13.70 -18.77 -2.08
N GLN A 268 15.03 -18.90 -2.07
CA GLN A 268 15.82 -19.26 -3.25
C GLN A 268 15.30 -20.56 -3.88
N ASP A 269 15.07 -21.60 -3.07
CA ASP A 269 14.64 -22.92 -3.54
C ASP A 269 13.27 -22.87 -4.23
N GLU A 270 12.30 -22.16 -3.66
CA GLU A 270 10.98 -21.97 -4.28
C GLU A 270 11.10 -21.21 -5.61
N LYS A 271 11.92 -20.16 -5.66
CA LYS A 271 12.16 -19.40 -6.90
C LYS A 271 12.85 -20.27 -7.96
N GLU A 272 13.75 -21.17 -7.56
CA GLU A 272 14.36 -22.13 -8.47
C GLU A 272 13.37 -23.16 -9.02
N GLN A 273 12.38 -23.57 -8.22
CA GLN A 273 11.30 -24.44 -8.70
C GLN A 273 10.42 -23.71 -9.74
N ILE A 274 10.06 -22.46 -9.48
CA ILE A 274 9.36 -21.60 -10.47
C ILE A 274 10.19 -21.47 -11.75
N ALA A 275 11.50 -21.23 -11.63
CA ALA A 275 12.41 -21.15 -12.78
C ALA A 275 12.45 -22.46 -13.59
N ARG A 276 12.34 -23.63 -12.95
CA ARG A 276 12.25 -24.92 -13.68
C ARG A 276 10.99 -25.02 -14.52
N VAL A 277 9.85 -24.54 -14.03
CA VAL A 277 8.61 -24.48 -14.82
C VAL A 277 8.78 -23.50 -15.99
N LEU A 278 9.29 -22.29 -15.74
CA LEU A 278 9.51 -21.26 -16.78
C LEU A 278 10.44 -21.72 -17.92
N ARG A 279 11.41 -22.60 -17.64
CA ARG A 279 12.29 -23.17 -18.69
C ARG A 279 11.53 -23.99 -19.73
N LYS A 280 10.37 -24.55 -19.37
CA LYS A 280 9.49 -25.27 -20.31
C LYS A 280 8.70 -24.31 -21.22
N TYR A 281 8.63 -23.03 -20.86
CA TYR A 281 7.86 -21.99 -21.54
C TYR A 281 8.74 -20.77 -21.85
N PRO A 282 9.63 -20.86 -22.87
CA PRO A 282 10.66 -19.85 -23.12
C PRO A 282 10.11 -18.46 -23.49
N ASP A 283 8.88 -18.39 -24.02
CA ASP A 283 8.23 -17.13 -24.39
C ASP A 283 7.54 -16.42 -23.21
N CYS A 284 7.54 -17.04 -22.02
CA CYS A 284 6.98 -16.45 -20.82
C CYS A 284 8.03 -15.59 -20.09
N LEU A 285 7.72 -14.30 -19.97
CA LEU A 285 8.46 -13.35 -19.15
C LEU A 285 8.00 -13.40 -17.69
N VAL A 286 8.78 -12.79 -16.81
CA VAL A 286 8.42 -12.62 -15.40
C VAL A 286 8.38 -11.15 -15.05
N LEU A 287 7.25 -10.71 -14.51
CA LEU A 287 7.15 -9.46 -13.76
C LEU A 287 7.36 -9.78 -12.28
N SER A 288 8.54 -9.44 -11.76
CA SER A 288 8.87 -9.62 -10.34
C SER A 288 8.57 -8.31 -9.60
N ASP A 289 7.42 -8.23 -8.93
CA ASP A 289 7.07 -7.12 -8.06
C ASP A 289 7.78 -7.27 -6.71
N GLU A 290 8.82 -6.47 -6.49
CA GLU A 290 9.73 -6.52 -5.34
C GLU A 290 9.67 -5.23 -4.52
N VAL A 291 8.52 -4.55 -4.49
CA VAL A 291 8.32 -3.25 -3.81
C VAL A 291 8.62 -3.25 -2.30
N TYR A 292 8.69 -4.43 -1.69
CA TYR A 292 8.97 -4.64 -0.27
C TYR A 292 10.37 -5.21 -0.01
N GLU A 293 11.32 -5.13 -0.95
CA GLU A 293 12.65 -5.75 -0.86
C GLU A 293 13.44 -5.49 0.44
N HIS A 294 13.21 -4.36 1.13
CA HIS A 294 13.89 -4.01 2.41
C HIS A 294 13.11 -4.46 3.65
N LEU A 295 11.87 -4.91 3.50
CA LEU A 295 11.00 -5.27 4.62
C LEU A 295 10.91 -6.79 4.72
N THR A 296 12.02 -7.42 5.10
CA THR A 296 12.09 -8.84 5.43
C THR A 296 12.50 -9.01 6.89
N PHE A 297 11.88 -9.94 7.59
CA PHE A 297 11.93 -10.07 9.04
C PHE A 297 12.45 -11.44 9.46
N ASP A 298 12.86 -11.56 10.73
CA ASP A 298 13.15 -12.84 11.40
C ASP A 298 14.13 -13.76 10.66
N GLY A 299 15.10 -13.16 9.96
CA GLY A 299 16.14 -13.87 9.21
C GLY A 299 15.75 -14.26 7.78
N ALA A 300 14.50 -14.02 7.36
CA ALA A 300 14.11 -14.14 5.97
C ALA A 300 14.95 -13.16 5.12
N LYS A 301 15.37 -13.62 3.93
CA LYS A 301 16.22 -12.85 3.03
C LYS A 301 15.51 -12.64 1.71
N HIS A 302 15.43 -11.39 1.27
CA HIS A 302 14.98 -11.09 -0.08
C HIS A 302 16.01 -11.61 -1.10
N VAL A 303 15.51 -12.35 -2.08
CA VAL A 303 16.27 -12.83 -3.23
C VAL A 303 15.58 -12.28 -4.48
N PRO A 304 16.19 -11.38 -5.26
CA PRO A 304 15.59 -10.92 -6.49
C PRO A 304 15.35 -12.09 -7.45
N PHE A 305 14.17 -12.18 -8.07
CA PHE A 305 13.86 -13.33 -8.93
C PHE A 305 14.85 -13.44 -10.10
N ALA A 306 15.21 -12.31 -10.69
CA ALA A 306 16.20 -12.20 -11.78
C ALA A 306 17.61 -12.71 -11.40
N ALA A 307 17.93 -12.80 -10.11
CA ALA A 307 19.21 -13.30 -9.60
C ALA A 307 19.15 -14.77 -9.13
N THR A 308 17.98 -15.41 -9.20
CA THR A 308 17.77 -16.79 -8.74
C THR A 308 18.58 -17.79 -9.58
N ALA A 309 18.64 -17.58 -10.90
CA ALA A 309 19.45 -18.39 -11.81
C ALA A 309 19.97 -17.53 -12.98
N PRO A 310 21.12 -17.86 -13.59
CA PRO A 310 21.71 -17.05 -14.67
C PRO A 310 20.76 -16.77 -15.84
N ASP A 311 19.90 -17.74 -16.17
CA ASP A 311 18.94 -17.68 -17.28
C ASP A 311 17.64 -16.93 -16.96
N MET A 312 17.43 -16.51 -15.70
CA MET A 312 16.25 -15.75 -15.31
C MET A 312 16.38 -14.25 -15.55
N TRP A 313 17.60 -13.71 -15.61
CA TRP A 313 17.82 -12.29 -15.92
C TRP A 313 17.21 -11.90 -17.26
N ASP A 314 17.44 -12.68 -18.31
CA ASP A 314 17.08 -12.33 -19.70
C ASP A 314 15.56 -12.25 -19.95
N ARG A 315 14.74 -12.70 -18.99
CA ARG A 315 13.28 -12.73 -19.08
C ARG A 315 12.56 -12.07 -17.91
N THR A 316 13.27 -11.41 -16.99
CA THR A 316 12.66 -10.82 -15.78
C THR A 316 12.68 -9.31 -15.82
N ILE A 317 11.54 -8.70 -15.51
CA ILE A 317 11.37 -7.28 -15.21
C ILE A 317 11.17 -7.18 -13.71
N SER A 318 12.17 -6.68 -12.98
CA SER A 318 12.06 -6.44 -11.53
C SER A 318 11.53 -5.04 -11.28
N LEU A 319 10.42 -4.94 -10.53
CA LEU A 319 9.78 -3.68 -10.15
C LEU A 319 10.06 -3.33 -8.69
N TYR A 320 10.34 -2.06 -8.47
CA TYR A 320 10.64 -1.49 -7.16
C TYR A 320 9.92 -0.15 -6.96
N THR A 321 9.96 0.36 -5.74
CA THR A 321 9.32 1.64 -5.39
C THR A 321 10.10 2.42 -4.35
N PHE A 322 10.11 3.74 -4.51
CA PHE A 322 10.62 4.66 -3.49
C PHE A 322 9.68 4.74 -2.29
N GLY A 323 8.37 4.76 -2.57
CA GLY A 323 7.37 5.22 -1.61
C GLY A 323 7.20 4.31 -0.39
N LYS A 324 7.40 2.99 -0.55
CA LYS A 324 7.27 2.04 0.57
C LYS A 324 8.50 2.05 1.46
N THR A 325 9.69 2.20 0.88
CA THR A 325 10.95 2.23 1.63
C THR A 325 11.14 3.52 2.42
N PHE A 326 10.74 4.66 1.85
CA PHE A 326 11.00 5.98 2.43
C PHE A 326 9.76 6.66 3.03
N SER A 327 8.67 5.90 3.25
CA SER A 327 7.39 6.44 3.75
C SER A 327 6.86 7.63 2.94
N ALA A 328 7.08 7.61 1.63
CA ALA A 328 6.78 8.69 0.70
C ALA A 328 5.85 8.21 -0.43
N THR A 329 4.79 7.48 -0.08
CA THR A 329 3.89 6.83 -1.05
C THR A 329 3.23 7.80 -2.02
N GLY A 330 2.96 9.04 -1.59
CA GLY A 330 2.42 10.11 -2.42
C GLY A 330 3.39 10.64 -3.49
N TRP A 331 4.69 10.35 -3.40
CA TRP A 331 5.66 10.78 -4.42
C TRP A 331 5.52 10.03 -5.73
N LYS A 332 4.84 8.87 -5.71
CA LYS A 332 4.57 8.06 -6.90
C LYS A 332 5.83 7.88 -7.77
N LEU A 333 6.93 7.48 -7.14
CA LEU A 333 8.17 7.12 -7.83
C LEU A 333 8.45 5.63 -7.66
N GLY A 334 8.65 4.94 -8.78
CA GLY A 334 9.13 3.57 -8.84
C GLY A 334 10.07 3.39 -10.01
N TRP A 335 10.53 2.16 -10.22
CA TRP A 335 11.40 1.84 -11.35
C TRP A 335 11.35 0.36 -11.71
N ALA A 336 11.66 0.08 -12.97
CA ALA A 336 11.91 -1.25 -13.50
C ALA A 336 13.42 -1.45 -13.74
N VAL A 337 13.94 -2.62 -13.39
CA VAL A 337 15.29 -3.08 -13.73
C VAL A 337 15.20 -4.38 -14.53
N ALA A 338 15.74 -4.38 -15.74
CA ALA A 338 15.63 -5.52 -16.66
C ALA A 338 16.73 -5.48 -17.76
N PRO A 339 16.84 -6.55 -18.59
CA PRO A 339 17.60 -6.52 -19.83
C PRO A 339 17.23 -5.33 -20.73
N VAL A 340 18.20 -4.85 -21.49
CA VAL A 340 18.07 -3.63 -22.33
C VAL A 340 16.90 -3.74 -23.31
N ASN A 341 16.70 -4.91 -23.92
CA ASN A 341 15.60 -5.16 -24.86
C ASN A 341 14.22 -5.07 -24.19
N LEU A 342 14.09 -5.50 -22.93
CA LEU A 342 12.82 -5.40 -22.20
C LEU A 342 12.56 -3.96 -21.78
N ILE A 343 13.55 -3.29 -21.19
CA ILE A 343 13.43 -1.89 -20.79
C ILE A 343 13.12 -0.99 -21.99
N GLN A 344 13.77 -1.20 -23.13
CA GLN A 344 13.53 -0.33 -24.29
C GLN A 344 12.09 -0.41 -24.80
N ARG A 345 11.44 -1.59 -24.73
CA ARG A 345 10.02 -1.71 -25.07
C ARG A 345 9.14 -0.92 -24.10
N MET A 346 9.39 -1.04 -22.79
CA MET A 346 8.66 -0.25 -21.79
C MET A 346 8.88 1.26 -21.95
N VAL A 347 10.11 1.71 -22.26
CA VAL A 347 10.43 3.12 -22.57
C VAL A 347 9.58 3.61 -23.75
N ASN A 348 9.49 2.82 -24.82
CA ASN A 348 8.72 3.18 -26.01
C ASN A 348 7.23 3.35 -25.68
N ILE A 349 6.66 2.54 -24.78
CA ILE A 349 5.27 2.67 -24.36
C ILE A 349 5.08 3.84 -23.38
N GLN A 350 5.99 4.03 -22.42
CA GLN A 350 5.94 5.12 -21.42
C GLN A 350 5.90 6.51 -22.07
N GLN A 351 6.61 6.68 -23.19
CA GLN A 351 6.58 7.87 -24.04
C GLN A 351 5.15 8.34 -24.38
N HIS A 352 4.20 7.40 -24.49
CA HIS A 352 2.82 7.64 -24.91
C HIS A 352 1.80 7.63 -23.77
N ILE A 353 2.21 7.33 -22.54
CA ILE A 353 1.32 7.29 -21.37
C ILE A 353 1.54 8.53 -20.51
N VAL A 354 2.73 8.64 -19.90
CA VAL A 354 3.07 9.77 -19.01
C VAL A 354 4.16 10.66 -19.58
N PHE A 355 4.77 10.28 -20.70
CA PHE A 355 5.91 10.94 -21.35
C PHE A 355 7.20 10.95 -20.51
N CYS A 356 7.18 11.47 -19.28
CA CYS A 356 8.28 11.40 -18.32
C CYS A 356 7.78 11.48 -16.87
N VAL A 357 8.57 10.92 -15.94
CA VAL A 357 8.30 10.96 -14.50
C VAL A 357 8.69 12.35 -13.91
N PRO A 358 8.02 12.87 -12.87
CA PRO A 358 8.33 14.19 -12.29
C PRO A 358 9.81 14.37 -11.93
N HIS A 359 10.49 15.27 -12.64
CA HIS A 359 11.92 15.51 -12.52
C HIS A 359 12.39 15.92 -11.10
N PRO A 360 11.74 16.86 -10.37
CA PRO A 360 12.24 17.23 -9.04
C PRO A 360 12.15 16.08 -8.04
N ILE A 361 11.16 15.19 -8.20
CA ILE A 361 11.02 13.98 -7.38
C ILE A 361 12.15 12.99 -7.67
N GLN A 362 12.54 12.83 -8.95
CA GLN A 362 13.66 11.98 -9.32
C GLN A 362 14.98 12.47 -8.75
N GLU A 363 15.22 13.79 -8.78
CA GLU A 363 16.43 14.39 -8.21
C GLU A 363 16.49 14.21 -6.69
N ALA A 364 15.37 14.49 -6.00
CA ALA A 364 15.25 14.29 -4.56
C ALA A 364 15.46 12.83 -4.16
N ALA A 365 14.91 11.89 -4.94
CA ALA A 365 15.07 10.47 -4.69
C ALA A 365 16.50 9.99 -4.89
N ALA A 366 17.23 10.51 -5.89
CA ALA A 366 18.63 10.18 -6.10
C ALA A 366 19.49 10.56 -4.89
N GLU A 367 19.35 11.81 -4.41
CA GLU A 367 20.03 12.29 -3.19
C GLU A 367 19.64 11.48 -1.94
N ALA A 368 18.34 11.15 -1.81
CA ALA A 368 17.86 10.34 -0.69
C ALA A 368 18.45 8.92 -0.72
N MET A 369 18.53 8.27 -1.88
CA MET A 369 19.13 6.94 -2.03
C MET A 369 20.62 6.96 -1.69
N GLU A 370 21.35 7.97 -2.16
CA GLU A 370 22.78 8.15 -1.83
C GLU A 370 23.01 8.41 -0.34
N SER A 371 22.08 9.10 0.31
CA SER A 371 22.11 9.32 1.75
C SER A 371 21.70 8.09 2.55
N ALA A 372 20.81 7.25 2.03
CA ALA A 372 20.27 6.07 2.70
C ALA A 372 21.32 4.97 2.93
N GLU A 373 22.39 4.94 2.13
CA GLU A 373 23.52 4.01 2.30
C GLU A 373 24.42 4.38 3.50
N LYS A 374 24.31 5.59 4.03
CA LYS A 374 25.11 6.07 5.17
C LYS A 374 24.48 5.65 6.50
N PRO A 375 25.28 5.58 7.60
CA PRO A 375 24.75 5.29 8.93
C PRO A 375 23.60 6.21 9.32
N TYR A 376 22.57 5.63 9.93
CA TYR A 376 21.32 6.33 10.27
C TYR A 376 20.76 5.83 11.60
N GLU A 377 20.57 6.73 12.57
CA GLU A 377 19.91 6.44 13.87
C GLU A 377 20.46 5.18 14.58
N GLY A 378 21.78 4.97 14.52
CA GLY A 378 22.45 3.83 15.17
C GLY A 378 22.54 2.55 14.32
N SER A 379 21.92 2.52 13.14
CA SER A 379 22.06 1.44 12.14
C SER A 379 23.14 1.78 11.10
N SER A 380 23.68 0.77 10.41
CA SER A 380 24.72 0.94 9.38
C SER A 380 24.20 1.67 8.14
N SER A 381 22.89 1.61 7.89
CA SER A 381 22.19 2.28 6.80
C SER A 381 20.74 2.61 7.19
N TYR A 382 20.10 3.51 6.45
CA TYR A 382 18.66 3.74 6.58
C TYR A 382 17.84 2.48 6.24
N TYR A 383 18.32 1.65 5.32
CA TYR A 383 17.64 0.41 4.93
C TYR A 383 17.56 -0.57 6.10
N GLU A 384 18.66 -0.78 6.83
CA GLU A 384 18.66 -1.59 8.05
C GLU A 384 17.75 -0.99 9.13
N TYR A 385 17.84 0.34 9.35
CA TYR A 385 16.98 1.03 10.31
C TYR A 385 15.48 0.83 10.02
N VAL A 386 15.07 0.92 8.75
CA VAL A 386 13.66 0.75 8.38
C VAL A 386 13.22 -0.69 8.57
N THR A 387 14.06 -1.68 8.22
CA THR A 387 13.79 -3.10 8.49
C THR A 387 13.56 -3.34 9.99
N ASP A 388 14.48 -2.91 10.85
CA ASP A 388 14.39 -3.08 12.31
C ASP A 388 13.19 -2.36 12.91
N THR A 389 12.88 -1.19 12.38
CA THR A 389 11.73 -0.39 12.83
C THR A 389 10.41 -1.07 12.49
N PHE A 390 10.26 -1.61 11.28
CA PHE A 390 9.06 -2.33 10.90
C PHE A 390 8.96 -3.70 11.57
N ASN A 391 10.08 -4.38 11.83
CA ASN A 391 10.06 -5.64 12.58
C ASN A 391 9.52 -5.45 13.99
N ARG A 392 10.04 -4.46 14.73
CA ARG A 392 9.52 -4.12 16.07
C ARG A 392 8.04 -3.74 16.07
N LYS A 393 7.57 -3.08 15.00
CA LYS A 393 6.14 -2.75 14.86
C LYS A 393 5.30 -3.99 14.55
N LYS A 394 5.80 -4.91 13.72
CA LYS A 394 5.18 -6.22 13.45
C LYS A 394 5.00 -6.97 14.78
N ASP A 395 6.07 -7.16 15.55
CA ASP A 395 6.05 -7.92 16.79
C ASP A 395 5.06 -7.33 17.80
N LYS A 396 5.10 -6.01 17.97
CA LYS A 396 4.15 -5.29 18.82
C LYS A 396 2.70 -5.51 18.37
N LEU A 397 2.42 -5.51 17.07
CA LEU A 397 1.07 -5.76 16.55
C LEU A 397 0.66 -7.22 16.72
N LEU A 398 1.56 -8.17 16.47
CA LEU A 398 1.30 -9.60 16.70
C LEU A 398 0.97 -9.87 18.17
N ASP A 399 1.73 -9.30 19.11
CA ASP A 399 1.48 -9.44 20.56
C ASP A 399 0.12 -8.90 20.98
N ILE A 400 -0.34 -7.85 20.32
CA ILE A 400 -1.65 -7.24 20.52
C ILE A 400 -2.73 -8.16 19.95
N LEU A 401 -2.58 -8.61 18.70
CA LEU A 401 -3.56 -9.43 17.99
C LEU A 401 -3.75 -10.81 18.65
N ARG A 402 -2.67 -11.44 19.12
CA ARG A 402 -2.69 -12.73 19.83
C ARG A 402 -3.46 -12.69 21.15
N LYS A 403 -3.73 -11.50 21.70
CA LYS A 403 -4.57 -11.30 22.91
C LYS A 403 -6.05 -11.12 22.59
N THR A 404 -6.43 -11.13 21.31
CA THR A 404 -7.81 -11.00 20.85
C THR A 404 -8.35 -12.34 20.34
N SER A 405 -9.59 -12.37 19.86
CA SER A 405 -10.15 -13.57 19.18
C SER A 405 -9.66 -13.76 17.73
N LEU A 406 -8.72 -12.94 17.28
CA LEU A 406 -8.06 -13.06 15.98
C LEU A 406 -6.89 -14.02 16.06
N VAL A 407 -6.67 -14.78 14.98
CA VAL A 407 -5.50 -15.65 14.83
C VAL A 407 -4.59 -15.05 13.76
N PRO A 408 -3.57 -14.26 14.13
CA PRO A 408 -2.65 -13.66 13.17
C PRO A 408 -1.66 -14.71 12.63
N MET A 409 -1.37 -14.62 11.34
CA MET A 409 -0.27 -15.31 10.66
C MET A 409 0.98 -14.43 10.72
N ASP A 410 2.10 -14.98 11.19
CA ASP A 410 3.37 -14.24 11.29
C ASP A 410 3.97 -13.99 9.89
N PRO A 411 4.07 -12.71 9.43
CA PRO A 411 4.62 -12.42 8.11
C PRO A 411 6.16 -12.40 8.14
N GLU A 412 6.78 -13.03 7.14
CA GLU A 412 8.23 -12.97 6.93
C GLU A 412 8.68 -11.63 6.31
N GLY A 413 7.75 -10.83 5.81
CA GLY A 413 8.06 -9.54 5.19
C GLY A 413 6.83 -8.69 4.84
N GLY A 414 7.10 -7.53 4.26
CA GLY A 414 6.09 -6.56 3.82
C GLY A 414 5.55 -5.68 4.95
N LEU A 415 4.29 -5.23 4.79
CA LEU A 415 3.62 -4.29 5.69
C LEU A 415 2.32 -4.83 6.29
N PHE A 416 1.95 -6.08 5.97
CA PHE A 416 0.64 -6.64 6.23
C PHE A 416 0.73 -7.87 7.13
N ILE A 417 -0.24 -8.02 8.03
CA ILE A 417 -0.47 -9.24 8.80
C ILE A 417 -1.84 -9.78 8.38
N MET A 418 -1.91 -11.03 7.93
CA MET A 418 -3.17 -11.70 7.71
C MET A 418 -3.69 -12.30 9.02
N CYS A 419 -4.97 -12.09 9.32
CA CYS A 419 -5.60 -12.58 10.54
C CYS A 419 -6.82 -13.44 10.20
N ASN A 420 -6.86 -14.68 10.67
CA ASN A 420 -8.08 -15.48 10.61
C ASN A 420 -9.11 -14.95 11.63
N THR A 421 -10.31 -14.66 11.13
CA THR A 421 -11.42 -14.05 11.87
C THR A 421 -12.52 -15.04 12.26
N THR A 422 -12.37 -16.33 11.94
CA THR A 422 -13.38 -17.38 12.20
C THR A 422 -13.75 -17.50 13.68
N GLY A 423 -12.79 -17.21 14.58
CA GLY A 423 -13.01 -17.22 16.03
C GLY A 423 -13.80 -16.03 16.57
N VAL A 424 -14.05 -14.99 15.76
CA VAL A 424 -14.74 -13.78 16.21
C VAL A 424 -16.25 -13.94 16.08
N LYS A 425 -16.89 -14.28 17.21
CA LYS A 425 -18.31 -14.64 17.29
C LYS A 425 -19.29 -13.47 17.18
N ALA A 426 -18.81 -12.23 17.13
CA ALA A 426 -19.63 -11.01 17.18
C ALA A 426 -20.36 -10.65 15.86
N PHE A 427 -20.19 -11.42 14.77
CA PHE A 427 -20.47 -10.92 13.41
C PHE A 427 -21.55 -11.62 12.59
N VAL A 428 -22.41 -12.42 13.22
CA VAL A 428 -23.53 -13.03 12.49
C VAL A 428 -24.77 -12.14 12.59
N GLY A 429 -25.03 -11.31 11.57
CA GLY A 429 -26.40 -11.12 11.12
C GLY A 429 -27.08 -9.76 11.12
N LYS A 430 -26.42 -8.59 11.27
CA LYS A 430 -27.03 -7.30 10.83
C LYS A 430 -26.06 -6.12 10.79
N LEU A 431 -26.31 -5.22 9.84
CA LEU A 431 -25.70 -3.89 9.75
C LEU A 431 -26.39 -2.96 10.78
N PRO A 432 -25.71 -2.30 11.74
CA PRO A 432 -26.34 -1.22 12.53
C PRO A 432 -26.93 -0.10 11.67
N GLU A 433 -28.09 0.41 12.10
CA GLU A 433 -29.00 1.32 11.37
C GLU A 433 -28.34 2.62 10.89
N GLU A 434 -27.31 3.09 11.58
CA GLU A 434 -26.58 4.33 11.25
C GLU A 434 -25.82 4.25 9.92
N GLU A 435 -25.37 3.06 9.52
CA GLU A 435 -24.66 2.88 8.25
C GLU A 435 -25.63 2.77 7.07
N GLU A 436 -26.82 2.18 7.29
CA GLU A 436 -27.93 2.30 6.31
C GLU A 436 -28.31 3.76 6.12
N ALA A 437 -28.28 4.58 7.16
CA ALA A 437 -28.51 6.02 7.04
C ALA A 437 -27.40 6.74 6.24
N ILE A 438 -26.12 6.38 6.43
CA ILE A 438 -25.00 6.97 5.66
C ILE A 438 -25.06 6.57 4.17
N ILE A 439 -25.34 5.29 3.88
CA ILE A 439 -25.51 4.78 2.52
C ILE A 439 -26.76 5.41 1.87
N SER A 440 -27.88 5.46 2.59
CA SER A 440 -29.15 6.03 2.09
C SER A 440 -29.09 7.55 1.92
N ALA A 441 -28.19 8.24 2.63
CA ALA A 441 -27.90 9.65 2.43
C ALA A 441 -27.04 9.93 1.18
N GLY A 442 -26.60 8.90 0.45
CA GLY A 442 -25.78 9.03 -0.76
C GLY A 442 -24.31 9.36 -0.49
N ASN A 443 -23.84 9.19 0.75
CA ASN A 443 -22.48 9.57 1.15
C ASN A 443 -21.45 8.45 0.95
N LEU A 444 -21.89 7.23 0.66
CA LEU A 444 -21.07 6.04 0.48
C LEU A 444 -21.67 5.15 -0.61
N GLU A 445 -20.99 5.05 -1.75
CA GLU A 445 -21.37 4.15 -2.84
C GLU A 445 -20.60 2.83 -2.67
N ILE A 446 -21.32 1.75 -2.40
CA ILE A 446 -20.75 0.44 -2.08
C ILE A 446 -21.15 -0.56 -3.15
N ASP A 447 -20.18 -1.29 -3.72
CA ASP A 447 -20.47 -2.43 -4.59
C ASP A 447 -20.93 -3.63 -3.74
N PRO A 448 -22.20 -4.09 -3.84
CA PRO A 448 -22.68 -5.22 -3.06
C PRO A 448 -21.93 -6.54 -3.36
N SER A 449 -21.21 -6.60 -4.49
CA SER A 449 -20.47 -7.79 -4.94
C SER A 449 -19.04 -7.87 -4.42
N THR A 450 -18.48 -6.79 -3.87
CA THR A 450 -17.18 -6.78 -3.17
C THR A 450 -17.31 -7.09 -1.68
N ARG A 451 -18.55 -7.14 -1.17
CA ARG A 451 -18.86 -7.49 0.22
C ARG A 451 -18.58 -8.96 0.47
N ASN A 452 -17.38 -9.28 0.96
CA ASN A 452 -17.27 -10.46 1.82
C ASN A 452 -17.89 -10.08 3.17
N LEU A 453 -19.07 -10.63 3.45
CA LEU A 453 -19.86 -10.22 4.61
C LEU A 453 -19.08 -10.36 5.92
N SER A 454 -18.20 -11.36 6.07
CA SER A 454 -17.37 -11.52 7.27
C SER A 454 -16.31 -10.42 7.40
N ASP A 455 -15.59 -10.14 6.31
CA ASP A 455 -14.47 -9.19 6.31
C ASP A 455 -14.99 -7.76 6.40
N TYR A 456 -16.10 -7.49 5.72
CA TYR A 456 -16.84 -6.24 5.83
C TYR A 456 -17.35 -6.02 7.25
N ASN A 457 -18.01 -7.01 7.86
CA ASN A 457 -18.50 -6.91 9.24
C ASN A 457 -17.37 -6.71 10.24
N PHE A 458 -16.21 -7.35 10.02
CA PHE A 458 -15.03 -7.18 10.87
C PHE A 458 -14.41 -5.78 10.71
N CYS A 459 -14.17 -5.33 9.48
CA CYS A 459 -13.68 -3.98 9.19
C CYS A 459 -14.61 -2.92 9.81
N ARG A 460 -15.91 -3.13 9.70
CA ARG A 460 -16.94 -2.27 10.31
C ARG A 460 -16.94 -2.32 11.84
N TRP A 461 -16.77 -3.49 12.46
CA TRP A 461 -16.68 -3.59 13.91
C TRP A 461 -15.48 -2.86 14.48
N MET A 462 -14.34 -2.92 13.78
CA MET A 462 -13.17 -2.10 14.13
C MET A 462 -13.46 -0.60 14.07
N THR A 463 -14.56 -0.19 13.43
CA THR A 463 -14.89 1.20 13.18
C THR A 463 -16.03 1.75 14.07
N MET A 464 -16.66 0.98 14.95
CA MET A 464 -17.76 1.45 15.84
C MET A 464 -17.24 1.99 17.20
N ASP A 465 -17.96 2.94 17.81
CA ASP A 465 -17.69 3.43 19.16
C ASP A 465 -18.33 2.53 20.26
N GLU A 466 -17.82 2.60 21.50
CA GLU A 466 -18.21 1.73 22.63
C GLU A 466 -19.70 1.80 23.01
N GLU A 467 -20.34 2.96 22.83
CA GLU A 467 -21.75 3.16 23.19
C GLU A 467 -22.69 2.46 22.21
N ASP A 468 -22.29 2.31 20.94
CA ASP A 468 -23.02 1.56 19.91
C ASP A 468 -22.73 0.05 20.00
N ALA A 469 -21.59 -0.32 20.58
CA ALA A 469 -21.22 -1.69 20.88
C ALA A 469 -21.97 -2.27 22.12
N ALA A 470 -22.67 -1.44 22.91
CA ALA A 470 -23.40 -1.87 24.11
C ALA A 470 -24.60 -2.80 23.83
N GLY A 471 -25.02 -2.93 22.56
CA GLY A 471 -25.98 -3.94 22.11
C GLY A 471 -25.40 -5.34 21.92
N PHE A 472 -24.08 -5.50 22.07
CA PHE A 472 -23.35 -6.75 21.82
C PHE A 472 -22.85 -7.35 23.14
N GLN A 473 -23.14 -8.63 23.39
CA GLN A 473 -22.69 -9.32 24.61
C GLN A 473 -21.16 -9.51 24.60
N GLU A 474 -20.49 -9.06 25.66
CA GLU A 474 -19.07 -9.35 25.89
C GLU A 474 -18.83 -10.87 26.04
N PRO A 475 -17.73 -11.41 25.48
CA PRO A 475 -17.28 -12.74 25.83
C PRO A 475 -16.64 -12.71 27.23
N VAL A 476 -17.21 -13.49 28.16
CA VAL A 476 -16.65 -13.70 29.49
C VAL A 476 -15.32 -14.44 29.36
N VAL A 477 -14.21 -13.75 29.60
CA VAL A 477 -12.89 -14.36 29.77
C VAL A 477 -12.32 -13.89 31.11
N GLY A 478 -12.19 -14.82 32.05
CA GLY A 478 -11.58 -14.57 33.35
C GLY A 478 -10.05 -14.51 33.23
N VAL A 479 -9.45 -13.37 33.50
CA VAL A 479 -7.99 -13.23 33.70
C VAL A 479 -7.75 -12.35 34.92
N THR A 480 -6.88 -12.83 35.81
CA THR A 480 -6.43 -12.20 37.06
C THR A 480 -5.38 -11.09 36.82
N ASP A 481 -5.46 -10.04 37.62
CA ASP A 481 -4.72 -8.76 37.59
C ASP A 481 -3.21 -8.82 37.27
N PHE A 482 -2.75 -7.88 36.42
CA PHE A 482 -1.36 -7.43 36.34
C PHE A 482 -1.29 -5.90 36.20
N SER A 483 -0.51 -5.24 37.06
CA SER A 483 -0.25 -3.79 37.02
C SER A 483 1.13 -3.50 36.43
N ILE A 484 1.25 -2.48 35.59
CA ILE A 484 2.53 -1.91 35.13
C ILE A 484 2.55 -0.43 35.51
N THR A 485 3.38 -0.08 36.50
CA THR A 485 3.81 1.29 36.77
C THR A 485 5.13 1.55 36.04
N GLY A 486 5.23 2.69 35.35
CA GLY A 486 6.43 3.09 34.63
C GLY A 486 6.23 4.43 33.93
N SER A 487 6.35 5.51 34.69
CA SER A 487 6.37 6.88 34.20
C SER A 487 7.75 7.22 33.62
N SER A 488 7.81 7.67 32.37
CA SER A 488 8.84 8.60 31.90
C SER A 488 8.19 9.63 30.98
N SER A 489 8.15 10.86 31.46
CA SER A 489 7.70 12.06 30.74
C SER A 489 8.81 12.54 29.80
N CYS A 490 8.44 12.99 28.61
CA CYS A 490 9.29 13.81 27.75
C CYS A 490 8.52 15.10 27.47
N ASP A 491 8.90 16.17 28.18
CA ASP A 491 8.44 17.53 27.93
C ASP A 491 9.17 18.08 26.69
N TYR A 492 8.39 18.64 25.75
CA TYR A 492 8.90 19.46 24.65
C TYR A 492 8.37 20.88 24.86
N SER A 493 9.24 21.75 25.37
CA SER A 493 9.15 23.19 25.15
C SER A 493 10.58 23.67 24.93
N ASP A 494 10.93 23.99 23.68
CA ASP A 494 11.50 25.29 23.41
C ASP A 494 11.62 25.60 21.92
N SER A 495 11.05 26.75 21.60
CA SER A 495 11.16 27.52 20.39
C SER A 495 12.47 28.31 20.37
N SER A 496 13.19 28.32 19.25
CA SER A 496 13.86 29.54 18.78
C SER A 496 14.28 29.41 17.31
N CYS A 497 13.51 30.08 16.45
CA CYS A 497 14.04 30.67 15.23
C CYS A 497 15.00 31.80 15.65
N ALA A 498 16.17 31.88 15.01
CA ALA A 498 17.00 33.07 15.00
C ALA A 498 17.15 33.57 13.56
N PRO A 499 16.90 34.85 13.29
CA PRO A 499 17.51 35.53 12.16
C PRO A 499 18.57 36.54 12.63
N VAL A 500 19.71 36.50 11.93
CA VAL A 500 20.52 37.63 11.45
C VAL A 500 21.03 38.67 12.46
N HIS A 501 22.36 38.69 12.63
CA HIS A 501 23.16 39.79 13.17
C HIS A 501 23.02 41.06 12.31
N ASP A 502 22.73 42.22 12.92
CA ASP A 502 23.69 43.34 12.89
C ASP A 502 23.42 44.42 13.99
N GLU A 503 24.53 44.91 14.51
CA GLU A 503 24.87 46.13 15.27
C GLU A 503 23.90 46.88 16.22
N SER A 504 24.41 47.00 17.46
CA SER A 504 24.62 48.25 18.24
C SER A 504 23.76 48.49 19.50
N SER A 505 24.51 48.84 20.56
CA SER A 505 24.14 49.59 21.77
C SER A 505 23.75 48.83 23.07
N SER A 506 24.77 48.71 23.94
CA SER A 506 24.81 49.32 25.28
C SER A 506 24.07 48.69 26.49
N ARG A 507 24.91 48.34 27.49
CA ARG A 507 24.75 48.35 28.98
C ARG A 507 24.17 47.08 29.64
N MET A 508 24.96 46.34 30.44
CA MET A 508 25.20 46.48 31.91
C MET A 508 23.94 46.03 32.70
N GLN A 509 23.90 45.12 33.68
CA GLN A 509 24.81 44.87 34.81
C GLN A 509 24.38 43.58 35.58
N LEU A 510 25.30 43.07 36.40
CA LEU A 510 25.22 41.91 37.33
C LEU A 510 24.05 41.93 38.35
N TYR A 511 23.62 40.75 38.84
CA TYR A 511 23.88 40.28 40.22
C TYR A 511 23.36 38.87 40.49
N SER A 512 24.13 38.13 41.30
CA SER A 512 23.81 36.86 41.93
C SER A 512 22.89 37.03 43.14
N ARG A 513 22.11 36.00 43.47
CA ARG A 513 22.01 35.46 44.84
C ARG A 513 21.33 34.09 44.89
N SER A 514 22.00 33.24 45.65
CA SER A 514 21.70 31.90 46.15
C SER A 514 20.37 31.75 46.87
N GLY A 515 19.83 30.53 46.79
CA GLY A 515 18.74 29.99 47.61
C GLY A 515 18.31 28.66 47.03
#